data_AF-X1REP3-F1
#
_entry.id   AF-X1REP3-F1
#
_cell.length_a   1.000
_cell.length_b   1.000
_cell.length_c   1.000
_cell.angle_alpha   90.00
_cell.angle_beta   90.00
_cell.angle_gamma   90.00
#
_symmetry.space_group_name_H-M   'P 1'
#
loop_
_entity.id
_entity.type
_entity.pdbx_description
1 polymer ?
#
loop_
_entity_poly.entity_id
_entity_poly.type
_entity_poly.pdbx_seq_one_letter_code
_entity_poly.pdbx_strand_id
1 'polypeptide(L)'
;MSKLKGFFDEIAKAWYALVGEPTSREQEKSAAFVAQYWKNYLELSPEEQADVWHSLSGMETTADSKEKTKAWIVKTRTSLIASDAP
;
A
#
# COMPACT_ATOMS: atom_id res chain seq x y z
N MET A 1 21.50 -13.32 -18.54
CA MET A 1 20.46 -12.41 -17.97
C MET A 1 19.48 -13.25 -17.15
N SER A 2 19.04 -12.75 -15.99
CA SER A 2 18.10 -13.45 -15.10
C SER A 2 16.77 -13.76 -15.81
N LYS A 3 16.19 -14.94 -15.58
CA LYS A 3 14.85 -15.33 -16.07
C LYS A 3 13.77 -14.28 -15.72
N LEU A 4 13.95 -13.61 -14.58
CA LEU A 4 13.05 -12.59 -14.09
C LEU A 4 13.00 -11.34 -15.00
N LYS A 5 14.16 -10.92 -15.53
CA LYS A 5 14.22 -9.78 -16.44
C LYS A 5 13.44 -10.08 -17.72
N GLY A 6 13.64 -11.27 -18.29
CA GLY A 6 12.92 -11.70 -19.51
C GLY A 6 11.41 -11.71 -19.32
N PHE A 7 10.93 -12.20 -18.18
CA PHE A 7 9.50 -12.18 -17.84
C PHE A 7 8.92 -10.75 -17.78
N PHE A 8 9.61 -9.80 -17.12
CA PHE A 8 9.16 -8.41 -17.07
C PHE A 8 9.23 -7.73 -18.44
N ASP A 9 10.25 -8.03 -19.25
CA ASP A 9 10.35 -7.52 -20.62
C ASP A 9 9.16 -8.01 -21.48
N GLU A 10 8.70 -9.25 -21.31
CA GLU A 10 7.52 -9.79 -21.99
C GLU A 10 6.22 -9.12 -21.54
N ILE A 11 6.04 -8.91 -20.24
CA ILE A 11 4.88 -8.16 -19.69
C ILE A 11 4.88 -6.73 -20.24
N ALA A 12 6.02 -6.04 -20.20
CA ALA A 12 6.13 -4.67 -20.69
C ALA A 12 5.77 -4.59 -22.18
N LYS A 13 6.27 -5.52 -23.01
CA LYS A 13 5.91 -5.61 -24.43
C LYS A 13 4.41 -5.82 -24.64
N ALA A 14 3.80 -6.75 -23.90
CA ALA A 14 2.37 -7.01 -24.00
C ALA A 14 1.55 -5.78 -23.60
N TRP A 15 1.97 -5.06 -22.56
CA TRP A 15 1.33 -3.83 -22.11
C TRP A 15 1.48 -2.70 -23.13
N TYR A 16 2.68 -2.45 -23.64
CA TYR A 16 2.94 -1.41 -24.64
C TYR A 16 2.23 -1.69 -25.97
N ALA A 17 1.95 -2.95 -26.31
CA ALA A 17 1.11 -3.27 -27.46
C ALA A 17 -0.35 -2.78 -27.29
N LEU A 18 -0.84 -2.64 -26.06
CA LEU A 18 -2.19 -2.16 -25.76
C LEU A 18 -2.25 -0.65 -25.58
N VAL A 19 -1.27 -0.05 -24.90
CA VAL A 19 -1.31 1.37 -24.50
C VAL A 19 -0.33 2.27 -25.25
N GLY A 20 0.53 1.69 -26.10
CA GLY A 20 1.65 2.37 -26.75
C GLY A 20 2.93 2.34 -25.90
N GLU A 21 4.07 2.40 -26.58
CA GLU A 21 5.36 2.49 -25.91
C GLU A 21 5.58 3.93 -25.39
N PRO A 22 6.00 4.10 -24.11
CA PRO A 22 6.26 5.42 -23.56
C PRO A 22 7.47 6.06 -24.23
N THR A 23 7.38 7.36 -24.48
CA THR A 23 8.51 8.17 -24.96
C THR A 23 9.65 8.19 -23.92
N SER A 24 10.88 8.51 -24.35
CA SER A 24 12.03 8.61 -23.42
C SER A 24 11.76 9.57 -22.26
N ARG A 25 11.05 10.67 -22.51
CA ARG A 25 10.65 11.63 -21.47
C ARG A 25 9.68 11.04 -20.45
N GLU A 26 8.75 10.20 -20.89
CA GLU A 26 7.81 9.52 -19.99
C GLU A 26 8.54 8.44 -19.18
N GLN A 27 9.45 7.70 -19.81
CA GLN A 27 10.29 6.71 -19.12
C GLN A 27 11.14 7.37 -18.02
N GLU A 28 11.77 8.51 -18.30
CA GLU A 28 12.54 9.28 -17.31
C GLU A 28 11.67 9.74 -16.14
N LYS A 29 10.46 10.26 -16.41
CA LYS A 29 9.52 10.67 -15.36
C LYS A 29 9.08 9.49 -14.50
N SER A 30 8.75 8.34 -15.12
CA SER A 30 8.37 7.13 -14.41
C SER A 30 9.53 6.59 -13.56
N ALA A 31 10.76 6.59 -14.08
CA ALA A 31 11.93 6.18 -13.33
C ALA A 31 12.19 7.09 -12.13
N ALA A 32 12.10 8.41 -12.30
CA ALA A 32 12.23 9.38 -11.21
C ALA A 32 11.14 9.19 -10.14
N PHE A 33 9.90 8.96 -10.56
CA PHE A 33 8.80 8.68 -9.65
C PHE A 33 9.03 7.41 -8.83
N VAL A 34 9.39 6.30 -9.48
CA VAL A 34 9.66 5.02 -8.81
C VAL A 34 10.84 5.13 -7.85
N ALA A 35 11.90 5.82 -8.26
CA ALA A 35 13.07 6.06 -7.40
C ALA A 35 12.69 6.87 -6.14
N GLN A 36 11.91 7.95 -6.31
CA GLN A 36 11.46 8.77 -5.19
C GLN A 36 10.51 7.99 -4.26
N TYR A 37 9.60 7.20 -4.83
CA TYR A 37 8.68 6.35 -4.06
C TYR A 37 9.45 5.40 -3.15
N TRP A 38 10.42 4.65 -3.70
CA TRP A 38 11.21 3.71 -2.90
C TRP A 38 12.11 4.39 -1.89
N LYS A 39 12.65 5.57 -2.22
CA LYS A 39 13.40 6.38 -1.24
C LYS A 39 12.51 6.74 -0.05
N ASN A 40 11.32 7.27 -0.31
CA ASN A 40 10.36 7.62 0.75
C ASN A 40 9.94 6.40 1.56
N TYR A 41 9.69 5.26 0.90
CA TYR A 41 9.33 4.01 1.57
C TYR A 41 10.42 3.54 2.54
N LEU A 42 11.69 3.65 2.18
CA LEU A 42 12.81 3.25 3.04
C LEU A 42 13.02 4.19 4.23
N GLU A 43 12.49 5.41 4.18
CA GLU A 43 12.51 6.37 5.29
C GLU A 43 11.40 6.11 6.32
N LEU A 44 10.41 5.27 6.00
CA LEU A 44 9.33 4.87 6.90
C LEU A 44 9.83 3.92 8.00
N SER A 45 9.16 3.94 9.15
CA SER A 45 9.35 2.93 10.19
C SER A 45 8.92 1.53 9.70
N PRO A 46 9.41 0.44 10.33
CA PRO A 46 9.03 -0.92 9.94
C PRO A 46 7.52 -1.18 9.97
N GLU A 47 6.80 -0.54 10.90
CA GLU A 47 5.35 -0.65 11.04
C GLU A 47 4.62 0.05 9.89
N GLU A 48 5.06 1.26 9.53
CA GLU A 48 4.53 2.02 8.39
C GLU A 48 4.82 1.33 7.06
N GLN A 49 6.00 0.70 6.93
CA GLN A 49 6.34 -0.11 5.76
C GLN A 49 5.38 -1.31 5.61
N ALA A 50 5.04 -1.99 6.71
CA ALA A 50 4.06 -3.07 6.69
C ALA A 50 2.66 -2.55 6.33
N ASP A 51 2.26 -1.39 6.84
CA ASP A 51 0.97 -0.77 6.54
C ASP A 51 0.82 -0.39 5.07
N VAL A 52 1.90 0.00 4.38
CA VAL A 52 1.87 0.20 2.92
C VAL A 52 1.46 -1.10 2.21
N TRP A 53 2.04 -2.24 2.59
CA TRP A 53 1.69 -3.53 1.99
C TRP A 53 0.28 -3.98 2.37
N HIS A 54 -0.14 -3.75 3.62
CA HIS A 54 -1.51 -4.06 4.03
C HIS A 54 -2.52 -3.25 3.22
N SER A 55 -2.29 -1.95 3.04
CA SER A 55 -3.16 -1.11 2.22
C SER A 55 -3.23 -1.60 0.77
N LEU A 56 -2.11 -2.01 0.18
CA LEU A 56 -2.07 -2.50 -1.21
C LEU A 56 -2.73 -3.86 -1.40
N SER A 57 -2.74 -4.71 -0.37
CA SER A 57 -3.38 -6.03 -0.38
C SER A 57 -4.83 -6.02 0.13
N GLY A 58 -5.35 -4.86 0.54
CA GLY A 58 -6.67 -4.74 1.17
C GLY A 58 -6.74 -5.34 2.58
N MET A 59 -5.59 -5.56 3.21
CA MET A 59 -5.49 -5.96 4.61
C MET A 59 -5.61 -4.74 5.54
N GLU A 60 -5.94 -5.02 6.80
CA GLU A 60 -6.10 -3.99 7.83
C GLU A 60 -4.75 -3.31 8.17
N THR A 61 -4.72 -1.99 8.16
CA THR A 61 -3.57 -1.19 8.62
C THR A 61 -3.62 -0.94 10.12
N THR A 62 -2.52 -0.47 10.72
CA THR A 62 -2.53 -0.06 12.14
C THR A 62 -3.51 1.09 12.40
N ALA A 63 -3.73 1.98 11.43
CA ALA A 63 -4.72 3.05 11.52
C ALA A 63 -6.14 2.48 11.62
N ASP A 64 -6.50 1.55 10.73
CA ASP A 64 -7.80 0.87 10.72
C ASP A 64 -8.04 0.13 12.05
N SER A 65 -7.01 -0.59 12.52
CA SER A 65 -7.08 -1.34 13.78
C SER A 65 -7.30 -0.43 14.99
N LYS A 66 -6.63 0.74 15.02
CA LYS A 66 -6.83 1.78 16.05
C LYS A 66 -8.26 2.35 16.01
N GLU A 67 -8.81 2.60 14.83
CA GLU A 67 -10.18 3.09 14.69
C GLU A 67 -11.21 2.06 15.17
N LYS A 68 -11.06 0.79 14.78
CA LYS A 68 -11.92 -0.29 15.26
C LYS A 68 -11.83 -0.47 16.78
N THR A 69 -10.63 -0.36 17.35
CA THR A 69 -10.43 -0.42 18.80
C THR A 69 -11.15 0.73 19.52
N LYS A 70 -11.03 1.96 19.01
CA LYS A 70 -11.75 3.12 19.56
C LYS A 70 -13.26 2.91 19.50
N ALA A 71 -13.78 2.45 18.35
CA ALA A 71 -15.20 2.17 18.19
C ALA A 71 -15.68 1.08 19.16
N TRP A 72 -14.88 0.03 19.36
CA TRP A 72 -15.16 -1.03 20.32
C TRP A 72 -15.21 -0.52 21.76
N ILE A 73 -14.22 0.29 22.19
CA ILE A 73 -14.19 0.91 23.52
C ILE A 73 -15.46 1.74 23.77
N VAL A 74 -15.85 2.57 22.80
CA VAL A 74 -17.06 3.41 22.89
C VAL A 74 -18.31 2.53 23.03
N LYS A 75 -18.46 1.52 22.16
CA LYS A 75 -19.61 0.61 22.20
C LYS A 75 -19.70 -0.13 23.54
N THR A 76 -18.59 -0.66 24.04
CA THR A 76 -18.54 -1.35 25.33
C THR A 76 -18.91 -0.43 26.48
N ARG A 77 -18.41 0.81 26.49
CA ARG A 77 -18.76 1.80 27.51
C ARG A 77 -20.26 2.13 27.49
N THR A 78 -20.84 2.36 26.31
CA THR A 78 -22.27 2.61 26.16
C THR A 78 -23.10 1.43 26.68
N SER A 79 -22.71 0.19 26.34
CA SER A 79 -23.40 -1.01 26.82
C SER A 79 -23.34 -1.15 28.34
N LEU A 80 -22.19 -0.87 28.98
CA LEU A 80 -22.04 -0.95 30.44
C LEU A 80 -22.88 0.11 31.17
N ILE A 81 -22.92 1.34 30.64
CA ILE A 81 -23.76 2.41 31.18
C ILE A 81 -25.25 2.06 31.04
N ALA A 82 -25.65 1.49 29.90
CA ALA A 82 -27.04 1.15 29.63
C ALA A 82 -27.53 -0.10 30.40
N SER A 83 -26.61 -0.93 30.91
CA SER A 83 -26.96 -2.19 31.56
C SER A 83 -27.14 -2.11 33.07
N ASP A 84 -27.04 -0.93 33.70
CA ASP A 84 -26.96 -0.76 35.17
C ASP A 84 -25.98 -1.75 35.83
N ALA A 85 -24.92 -2.15 35.11
CA ALA A 85 -23.88 -2.98 35.67
C ALA A 85 -23.10 -2.13 36.69
N PRO A 86 -22.82 -2.65 37.91
CA PRO A 86 -22.22 -1.87 38.99
C PRO A 86 -20.86 -1.27 38.62
#